data_AF-A0A929PIG2-F1
#
_entry.id   AF-A0A929PIG2-F1
#
_cell.length_a   1.000
_cell.length_b   1.000
_cell.length_c   1.000
_cell.angle_alpha   90.00
_cell.angle_beta   90.00
_cell.angle_gamma   90.00
#
_symmetry.space_group_name_H-M   'P 1'
#
loop_
_entity.id
_entity.type
_entity.pdbx_description
1 polymer ?
#
loop_
_entity_poly.entity_id
_entity_poly.type
_entity_poly.pdbx_seq_one_letter_code
_entity_poly.pdbx_strand_id
1 'polypeptide(L)'
;MGYYVTLEIELEVIENFLDKNLELVDVELSSICKRDEAGEFPHPDDLSNALFIPIEREAIVIRAVFHEINALIEWELHNLALEPFSKSARYAKARKADSIKLVHDLSIGEVRQLVEEHYKIELYNLPGAIEIESIRKTVNAFKHRKGFKDPRRDSCSKIPERFEPDRDEAYKVIKGARDFLRALWEKTDFKL
;
A
#
# COMPACT_ATOMS: atom_id res chain seq x y z
N MET A 1 12.99 -19.36 10.31
CA MET A 1 11.57 -19.81 10.50
C MET A 1 10.67 -18.80 11.25
N GLY A 2 11.15 -17.61 11.64
CA GLY A 2 10.39 -16.61 12.42
C GLY A 2 9.73 -15.47 11.64
N TYR A 3 10.16 -15.20 10.41
CA TYR A 3 9.68 -14.04 9.64
C TYR A 3 8.35 -14.30 8.91
N TYR A 4 8.09 -15.53 8.41
CA TYR A 4 6.88 -15.82 7.62
C TYR A 4 5.60 -15.69 8.47
N VAL A 5 5.68 -16.24 9.69
CA VAL A 5 4.63 -16.12 10.69
C VAL A 5 4.41 -14.65 11.05
N THR A 6 5.48 -13.86 11.12
CA THR A 6 5.37 -12.43 11.46
C THR A 6 4.69 -11.63 10.34
N LEU A 7 5.05 -11.83 9.07
CA LEU A 7 4.39 -11.15 7.94
C LEU A 7 2.91 -11.53 7.80
N GLU A 8 2.59 -12.81 7.97
CA GLU A 8 1.20 -13.25 7.91
C GLU A 8 0.37 -12.63 9.04
N ILE A 9 0.95 -12.54 10.25
CA ILE A 9 0.34 -11.81 11.37
C ILE A 9 0.20 -10.33 11.06
N GLU A 10 1.19 -9.67 10.45
CA GLU A 10 1.11 -8.25 10.08
C GLU A 10 0.00 -8.01 9.06
N LEU A 11 -0.13 -8.85 8.03
CA LEU A 11 -1.23 -8.78 7.06
C LEU A 11 -2.58 -9.07 7.72
N GLU A 12 -2.66 -10.03 8.63
CA GLU A 12 -3.88 -10.33 9.40
C GLU A 12 -4.28 -9.14 10.29
N VAL A 13 -3.30 -8.44 10.90
CA VAL A 13 -3.56 -7.23 11.68
C VAL A 13 -4.11 -6.11 10.80
N ILE A 14 -3.57 -5.92 9.59
CA ILE A 14 -4.07 -4.93 8.62
C ILE A 14 -5.49 -5.28 8.17
N GLU A 15 -5.76 -6.56 7.88
CA GLU A 15 -7.09 -7.06 7.50
C GLU A 15 -8.10 -6.87 8.64
N ASN A 16 -7.73 -7.23 9.87
CA ASN A 16 -8.58 -7.03 11.06
C ASN A 16 -8.84 -5.53 11.34
N PHE A 17 -7.86 -4.67 11.11
CA PHE A 17 -8.02 -3.22 11.21
C PHE A 17 -9.06 -2.72 10.20
N LEU A 18 -8.99 -3.19 8.95
CA LEU A 18 -9.97 -2.85 7.91
C LEU A 18 -11.37 -3.30 8.34
N ASP A 19 -11.52 -4.58 8.69
CA ASP A 19 -12.81 -5.20 9.05
C ASP A 19 -13.51 -4.42 10.18
N LYS A 20 -12.81 -4.19 11.29
CA LYS A 20 -13.40 -3.50 12.46
C LYS A 20 -13.82 -2.08 12.15
N ASN A 21 -13.05 -1.38 11.32
CA ASN A 21 -13.41 0.00 10.97
C ASN A 21 -14.57 0.05 9.97
N LEU A 22 -14.63 -0.88 9.02
CA LEU A 22 -15.77 -0.98 8.10
C LEU A 22 -17.06 -1.37 8.84
N GLU A 23 -16.99 -2.28 9.81
CA GLU A 23 -18.13 -2.62 10.66
C GLU A 23 -18.67 -1.39 11.40
N LEU A 24 -17.79 -0.57 11.98
CA LEU A 24 -18.19 0.68 12.64
C LEU A 24 -18.84 1.67 11.66
N VAL A 25 -18.31 1.79 10.44
CA VAL A 25 -18.91 2.62 9.39
C VAL A 25 -20.31 2.11 9.03
N ASP A 26 -20.46 0.80 8.84
CA ASP A 26 -21.75 0.20 8.46
C ASP A 26 -22.82 0.39 9.54
N VAL A 27 -22.44 0.29 10.81
CA VAL A 27 -23.33 0.58 11.94
C VAL A 27 -23.75 2.05 11.95
N GLU A 28 -22.82 2.98 11.74
CA GLU A 28 -23.12 4.42 11.69
C GLU A 28 -24.01 4.79 10.50
N LEU A 29 -23.69 4.29 9.30
CA LEU A 29 -24.50 4.50 8.10
C LEU A 29 -25.91 3.96 8.29
N SER A 30 -26.05 2.74 8.82
CA SER A 30 -27.36 2.13 9.11
C SER A 30 -28.16 2.96 10.12
N SER A 31 -27.49 3.54 11.13
CA SER A 31 -28.13 4.43 12.10
C SER A 31 -28.62 5.72 11.46
N ILE A 32 -27.80 6.34 10.60
CA ILE A 32 -28.17 7.57 9.87
C ILE A 32 -29.36 7.31 8.95
N CYS A 33 -29.36 6.22 8.17
CA CYS A 33 -30.49 5.88 7.29
C CYS A 33 -31.81 5.71 8.07
N LYS A 34 -31.78 5.05 9.24
CA LYS A 34 -32.98 4.91 10.08
C LYS A 34 -33.51 6.25 10.60
N ARG A 35 -32.62 7.19 10.92
CA ARG A 35 -32.98 8.55 11.36
C ARG A 35 -33.59 9.37 10.22
N ASP A 36 -33.07 9.19 9.01
CA ASP A 36 -33.64 9.79 7.79
C ASP A 36 -35.07 9.27 7.53
N GLU A 37 -35.25 7.94 7.58
CA GLU A 37 -36.57 7.30 7.44
C GLU A 37 -37.57 7.77 8.51
N ALA A 38 -37.09 8.13 9.71
CA ALA A 38 -37.90 8.70 10.78
C ALA A 38 -38.19 10.20 10.62
N GLY A 39 -37.63 10.86 9.60
CA GLY A 39 -37.82 12.29 9.31
C GLY A 39 -36.97 13.22 10.18
N GLU A 40 -35.85 12.75 10.74
CA GLU A 40 -34.96 13.56 11.59
C GLU A 40 -34.10 14.59 10.81
N PHE A 41 -34.10 14.54 9.48
CA PHE A 41 -33.33 15.44 8.61
C PHE A 41 -34.26 16.38 7.84
N PRO A 42 -34.71 17.49 8.45
CA PRO A 42 -35.71 18.38 7.86
C PRO A 42 -35.13 19.30 6.77
N HIS A 43 -33.81 19.52 6.73
CA HIS A 43 -33.18 20.40 5.74
C HIS A 43 -32.48 19.61 4.63
N PRO A 44 -32.40 20.17 3.40
CA PRO A 44 -31.85 19.47 2.23
C PRO A 44 -30.42 18.90 2.40
N ASP A 45 -29.60 19.53 3.25
CA ASP A 45 -28.19 19.15 3.41
C ASP A 45 -27.93 18.28 4.65
N ASP A 46 -28.94 18.07 5.51
CA ASP A 46 -28.74 17.43 6.82
C ASP A 46 -28.30 15.97 6.68
N LEU A 47 -28.92 15.22 5.77
CA LEU A 47 -28.54 13.83 5.48
C LEU A 47 -27.12 13.76 4.90
N SER A 48 -26.80 14.61 3.92
CA SER A 48 -25.47 14.67 3.31
C SER A 48 -24.38 14.98 4.34
N ASN A 49 -24.66 15.92 5.25
CA ASN A 49 -23.74 16.27 6.34
C ASN A 49 -23.58 15.12 7.34
N ALA A 50 -24.66 14.39 7.65
CA ALA A 50 -24.60 13.23 8.52
C ALA A 50 -23.79 12.08 7.91
N LEU A 51 -23.97 11.81 6.60
CA LEU A 51 -23.26 10.79 5.85
C LEU A 51 -21.78 11.14 5.60
N PHE A 52 -21.42 12.42 5.57
CA PHE A 52 -20.06 12.87 5.26
C PHE A 52 -19.00 12.23 6.17
N ILE A 53 -19.23 12.23 7.48
CA ILE A 53 -18.27 11.72 8.47
C ILE A 53 -17.98 10.21 8.27
N PRO A 54 -18.97 9.30 8.24
CA PRO A 54 -18.71 7.88 8.04
C PRO A 54 -18.10 7.58 6.67
N ILE A 55 -18.52 8.27 5.60
CA ILE A 55 -17.95 8.09 4.25
C ILE A 55 -16.47 8.51 4.21
N GLU A 56 -16.12 9.66 4.78
CA GLU A 56 -14.72 10.10 4.83
C GLU A 56 -13.88 9.20 5.74
N ARG A 57 -14.46 8.66 6.82
CA ARG A 57 -13.78 7.70 7.69
C ARG A 57 -13.45 6.42 6.93
N GLU A 58 -14.40 5.87 6.19
CA GLU A 58 -14.17 4.71 5.31
C GLU A 58 -13.03 4.99 4.33
N ALA A 59 -13.07 6.14 3.65
CA ALA A 59 -12.04 6.52 2.70
C ALA A 59 -10.66 6.68 3.37
N ILE A 60 -10.59 7.15 4.62
CA ILE A 60 -9.34 7.22 5.40
C ILE A 60 -8.82 5.82 5.72
N VAL A 61 -9.70 4.92 6.20
CA VAL A 61 -9.35 3.55 6.58
C VAL A 61 -8.79 2.79 5.38
N ILE A 62 -9.47 2.85 4.23
CA ILE A 62 -8.99 2.23 2.98
C ILE A 62 -7.63 2.78 2.59
N ARG A 63 -7.43 4.10 2.61
CA ARG A 63 -6.12 4.69 2.30
C ARG A 63 -5.04 4.26 3.28
N ALA A 64 -5.37 4.13 4.57
CA ALA A 64 -4.43 3.66 5.59
C ALA A 64 -3.95 2.23 5.28
N VAL A 65 -4.84 1.34 4.88
CA VAL A 65 -4.49 -0.03 4.42
C VAL A 65 -3.51 0.01 3.25
N PHE A 66 -3.77 0.82 2.23
CA PHE A 66 -2.86 0.98 1.10
C PHE A 66 -1.47 1.49 1.53
N HIS A 67 -1.43 2.46 2.44
CA HIS A 67 -0.17 3.01 2.96
C HIS A 67 0.62 1.97 3.76
N GLU A 68 -0.05 1.22 4.64
CA GLU A 68 0.58 0.22 5.50
C GLU A 68 1.15 -0.94 4.67
N ILE A 69 0.37 -1.44 3.70
CA ILE A 69 0.85 -2.49 2.79
C ILE A 69 2.04 -2.00 1.95
N ASN A 70 1.99 -0.76 1.44
CA ASN A 70 3.13 -0.19 0.72
C ASN A 70 4.39 -0.14 1.59
N ALA A 71 4.25 0.30 2.84
CA ALA A 71 5.36 0.36 3.79
C ALA A 71 5.94 -1.04 4.08
N LEU A 72 5.08 -2.04 4.28
CA LEU A 72 5.48 -3.43 4.49
C LEU A 72 6.28 -3.98 3.30
N ILE A 73 5.78 -3.79 2.08
CA ILE A 73 6.46 -4.26 0.86
C ILE A 73 7.78 -3.53 0.66
N GLU A 74 7.81 -2.21 0.84
CA GLU A 74 9.05 -1.44 0.76
C GLU A 74 10.06 -1.92 1.79
N TRP A 75 9.65 -2.17 3.03
CA TRP A 75 10.50 -2.70 4.09
C TRP A 75 11.13 -4.04 3.69
N GLU A 76 10.33 -4.98 3.21
CA GLU A 76 10.79 -6.30 2.77
C GLU A 76 11.78 -6.22 1.60
N LEU A 77 11.52 -5.35 0.62
CA LEU A 77 12.45 -5.12 -0.48
C LEU A 77 13.76 -4.51 0.00
N HIS A 78 13.74 -3.57 0.95
CA HIS A 78 14.96 -3.02 1.53
C HIS A 78 15.75 -4.10 2.30
N ASN A 79 15.08 -4.96 3.07
CA ASN A 79 15.73 -6.06 3.78
C ASN A 79 16.44 -7.01 2.82
N LEU A 80 15.76 -7.41 1.74
CA LEU A 80 16.35 -8.25 0.68
C LEU A 80 17.52 -7.56 -0.01
N ALA A 81 17.52 -6.23 -0.08
CA ALA A 81 18.57 -5.44 -0.70
C ALA A 81 19.81 -5.22 0.17
N LEU A 82 19.78 -5.55 1.48
CA LEU A 82 20.92 -5.40 2.39
C LEU A 82 22.16 -6.15 1.92
N GLU A 83 22.02 -7.45 1.65
CA GLU A 83 23.11 -8.30 1.17
C GLU A 83 23.68 -7.83 -0.18
N PRO A 84 22.88 -7.67 -1.26
CA PRO A 84 23.42 -7.21 -2.54
C PRO A 84 24.02 -5.81 -2.47
N PHE A 85 23.45 -4.91 -1.66
CA PHE A 85 24.03 -3.59 -1.49
C PHE A 85 25.40 -3.64 -0.82
N SER A 86 25.57 -4.43 0.26
CA SER A 86 26.86 -4.57 0.95
C SER A 86 27.96 -5.13 0.03
N LYS A 87 27.58 -5.95 -0.95
CA LYS A 87 28.48 -6.54 -1.96
C LYS A 87 28.69 -5.62 -3.18
N SER A 88 27.94 -4.52 -3.27
CA SER A 88 28.00 -3.62 -4.43
C SER A 88 29.24 -2.74 -4.43
N ALA A 89 29.74 -2.41 -5.62
CA ALA A 89 30.82 -1.43 -5.79
C ALA A 89 30.44 -0.04 -5.25
N ARG A 90 29.14 0.27 -5.15
CA ARG A 90 28.62 1.55 -4.65
C ARG A 90 28.82 1.67 -3.14
N TYR A 91 28.55 0.60 -2.39
CA TYR A 91 28.87 0.53 -0.96
C TYR A 91 30.39 0.61 -0.72
N ALA A 92 31.18 -0.10 -1.54
CA ALA A 92 32.64 -0.03 -1.46
C ALA A 92 33.19 1.39 -1.71
N LYS A 93 32.59 2.17 -2.62
CA LYS A 93 32.93 3.58 -2.85
C LYS A 93 32.51 4.48 -1.69
N ALA A 94 31.30 4.29 -1.16
CA ALA A 94 30.79 5.09 -0.05
C ALA A 94 31.67 4.95 1.20
N ARG A 95 32.10 3.71 1.50
CA ARG A 95 33.02 3.40 2.60
C ARG A 95 34.41 4.03 2.42
N LYS A 96 34.89 4.19 1.17
CA LYS A 96 36.16 4.88 0.87
C LYS A 96 36.08 6.40 0.97
N ALA A 97 34.88 6.97 0.87
CA ALA A 97 34.66 8.41 0.88
C ALA A 97 34.22 8.95 2.25
N ASP A 98 34.32 8.15 3.33
CA ASP A 98 33.77 8.45 4.67
C ASP A 98 32.29 8.88 4.68
N SER A 99 31.55 8.50 3.64
CA SER A 99 30.11 8.74 3.56
C SER A 99 29.37 7.47 3.97
N ILE A 100 28.55 7.55 5.02
CA ILE A 100 27.64 6.45 5.38
C ILE A 100 26.46 6.51 4.40
N LYS A 101 26.40 5.55 3.46
CA LYS A 101 25.20 5.29 2.68
C LYS A 101 24.56 4.01 3.17
N LEU A 102 23.29 4.09 3.54
CA LEU A 102 22.46 2.96 3.93
C LEU A 102 21.61 2.51 2.74
N VAL A 103 21.11 1.27 2.80
CA VAL A 103 20.15 0.77 1.80
C VAL A 103 18.87 1.59 1.79
N HIS A 104 18.47 2.10 2.95
CA HIS A 104 17.29 2.96 3.10
C HIS A 104 17.45 4.34 2.45
N ASP A 105 18.65 4.74 2.04
CA ASP A 105 18.87 5.98 1.28
C ASP A 105 18.62 5.80 -0.23
N LEU A 106 18.41 4.55 -0.68
CA LEU A 106 18.17 4.25 -2.09
C LEU A 106 16.71 4.52 -2.45
N SER A 107 16.49 4.97 -3.68
CA SER A 107 15.13 5.01 -4.22
C SER A 107 14.60 3.59 -4.37
N ILE A 108 13.28 3.41 -4.23
CA ILE A 108 12.66 2.08 -4.39
C ILE A 108 12.95 1.45 -5.76
N GLY A 109 13.17 2.26 -6.80
CA GLY A 109 13.59 1.76 -8.12
C GLY A 109 14.98 1.12 -8.09
N GLU A 110 15.94 1.75 -7.41
CA GLU A 110 17.28 1.20 -7.21
C GLU A 110 17.26 -0.06 -6.33
N VAL A 111 16.42 -0.09 -5.29
CA VAL A 111 16.23 -1.26 -4.42
C VAL A 111 15.71 -2.46 -5.23
N ARG A 112 14.65 -2.25 -6.02
CA ARG A 112 14.08 -3.28 -6.91
C ARG A 112 15.14 -3.85 -7.84
N GLN A 113 15.90 -2.98 -8.50
CA GLN A 113 16.97 -3.39 -9.41
C GLN A 113 18.03 -4.25 -8.69
N LEU A 114 18.46 -3.85 -7.49
CA LEU A 114 19.43 -4.63 -6.70
C LEU A 114 18.92 -6.03 -6.36
N VAL A 115 17.64 -6.15 -5.96
CA VAL A 115 17.02 -7.45 -5.64
C VAL A 115 16.91 -8.32 -6.90
N GLU A 116 16.38 -7.78 -8.00
CA GLU A 116 16.23 -8.51 -9.26
C GLU A 116 17.57 -9.01 -9.81
N GLU A 117 18.60 -8.15 -9.80
CA GLU A 117 19.94 -8.52 -10.29
C GLU A 117 20.62 -9.57 -9.42
N HIS A 118 20.42 -9.53 -8.10
CA HIS A 118 21.07 -10.45 -7.17
C HIS A 118 20.43 -11.83 -7.16
N TYR A 119 19.11 -11.88 -6.98
CA TYR A 119 18.37 -13.14 -6.85
C TYR A 119 17.94 -13.71 -8.21
N LYS A 120 18.21 -13.00 -9.31
CA LYS A 120 17.85 -13.42 -10.68
C LYS A 120 16.36 -13.67 -10.84
N ILE A 121 15.57 -12.74 -10.30
CA ILE A 121 14.12 -12.73 -10.35
C ILE A 121 13.64 -11.50 -11.11
N GLU A 122 12.40 -11.54 -11.59
CA GLU A 122 11.70 -10.39 -12.15
C GLU A 122 10.50 -10.10 -11.27
N LEU A 123 10.52 -9.02 -10.49
CA LEU A 123 9.50 -8.73 -9.49
C LEU A 123 8.12 -8.54 -10.13
N TYR A 124 8.08 -8.02 -11.35
CA TYR A 124 6.81 -7.83 -12.09
C TYR A 124 6.15 -9.15 -12.51
N ASN A 125 6.88 -10.26 -12.53
CA ASN A 125 6.38 -11.60 -12.87
C ASN A 125 5.90 -12.38 -11.66
N LEU A 126 6.09 -11.86 -10.44
CA LEU A 126 5.59 -12.53 -9.25
C LEU A 126 4.06 -12.40 -9.17
N PRO A 127 3.35 -13.43 -8.68
CA PRO A 127 1.96 -13.31 -8.25
C PRO A 127 1.75 -12.05 -7.40
N GLY A 128 0.62 -11.35 -7.57
CA GLY A 128 0.33 -10.13 -6.82
C GLY A 128 1.08 -8.85 -7.26
N ALA A 129 1.99 -8.93 -8.23
CA ALA A 129 2.78 -7.77 -8.67
C ALA A 129 1.91 -6.63 -9.28
N ILE A 130 0.78 -6.97 -9.90
CA ILE A 130 -0.17 -6.00 -10.44
C ILE A 130 -0.77 -5.17 -9.29
N GLU A 131 -1.20 -5.84 -8.22
CA GLU A 131 -1.73 -5.21 -7.02
C GLU A 131 -0.66 -4.34 -6.36
N ILE A 132 0.59 -4.80 -6.23
CA ILE A 132 1.68 -4.00 -5.66
C ILE A 132 1.93 -2.72 -6.45
N GLU A 133 1.95 -2.81 -7.78
CA GLU A 133 2.14 -1.62 -8.61
C GLU A 133 0.92 -0.67 -8.52
N SER A 134 -0.28 -1.21 -8.35
CA SER A 134 -1.49 -0.41 -8.07
C SER A 134 -1.35 0.35 -6.74
N ILE A 135 -0.98 -0.36 -5.66
CA ILE A 135 -0.75 0.22 -4.33
C ILE A 135 0.24 1.38 -4.41
N ARG A 136 1.40 1.15 -5.02
CA ARG A 136 2.46 2.16 -5.17
C ARG A 136 1.98 3.38 -5.95
N LYS A 137 1.19 3.20 -7.01
CA LYS A 137 0.64 4.31 -7.79
C LYS A 137 -0.35 5.13 -6.96
N THR A 138 -1.26 4.46 -6.26
CA THR A 138 -2.28 5.08 -5.40
C THR A 138 -1.63 5.85 -4.26
N VAL A 139 -0.72 5.23 -3.50
CA VAL A 139 0.00 5.86 -2.39
C VAL A 139 0.80 7.08 -2.86
N ASN A 140 1.52 6.97 -3.98
CA ASN A 140 2.26 8.12 -4.51
C ASN A 140 1.35 9.26 -4.98
N ALA A 141 0.16 8.94 -5.51
CA ALA A 141 -0.82 9.96 -5.87
C ALA A 141 -1.37 10.68 -4.63
N PHE A 142 -1.70 9.96 -3.55
CA PHE A 142 -2.13 10.58 -2.30
C PHE A 142 -1.02 11.40 -1.63
N LYS A 143 0.21 10.88 -1.60
CA LYS A 143 1.38 11.56 -1.02
C LYS A 143 1.74 12.88 -1.72
N HIS A 144 1.69 12.92 -3.05
CA HIS A 144 2.24 14.04 -3.81
C HIS A 144 1.19 14.92 -4.50
N ARG A 145 -0.02 14.40 -4.71
CA ARG A 145 -1.05 15.04 -5.54
C ARG A 145 -2.44 14.93 -4.93
N LYS A 146 -2.57 14.73 -3.61
CA LYS A 146 -3.89 14.61 -2.93
C LYS A 146 -4.82 13.54 -3.53
N GLY A 147 -4.23 12.54 -4.19
CA GLY A 147 -4.93 11.43 -4.85
C GLY A 147 -5.15 11.61 -6.35
N PHE A 148 -4.76 12.74 -6.94
CA PHE A 148 -4.90 12.95 -8.39
C PHE A 148 -3.90 12.10 -9.20
N LYS A 149 -4.40 11.48 -10.28
CA LYS A 149 -3.59 10.79 -11.30
C LYS A 149 -2.63 11.78 -11.96
N ASP A 150 -1.47 11.30 -12.43
CA ASP A 150 -0.51 12.20 -13.09
C ASP A 150 -1.03 12.57 -14.49
N PRO A 151 -1.39 13.84 -14.75
CA PRO A 151 -2.00 14.24 -16.02
C PRO A 151 -1.03 14.12 -17.20
N ARG A 152 0.28 14.00 -16.96
CA ARG A 152 1.28 13.77 -18.02
C ARG A 152 1.33 12.32 -18.49
N ARG A 153 0.82 11.40 -17.67
CA ARG A 153 0.73 9.97 -17.98
C ARG A 153 -0.65 9.57 -18.51
N ASP A 154 -1.62 10.47 -18.39
CA ASP A 154 -2.97 10.28 -18.90
C ASP A 154 -3.14 11.03 -20.22
N SER A 155 -3.01 10.32 -21.34
CA SER A 155 -3.06 10.93 -22.67
C SER A 155 -4.48 11.27 -23.13
N CYS A 156 -5.51 10.87 -22.38
CA CYS A 156 -6.90 10.87 -22.86
C CYS A 156 -7.81 11.88 -22.15
N SER A 157 -7.51 12.32 -20.92
CA SER A 157 -8.39 13.21 -20.15
C SER A 157 -7.67 14.52 -19.77
N LYS A 158 -8.23 15.66 -20.23
CA LYS A 158 -7.83 16.99 -19.70
C LYS A 158 -8.39 17.26 -18.30
N ILE A 159 -9.22 16.34 -17.79
CA ILE A 159 -9.85 16.40 -16.48
C ILE A 159 -9.00 15.55 -15.54
N PRO A 160 -8.47 16.12 -14.44
CA PRO A 160 -7.73 15.35 -13.46
C PRO A 160 -8.63 14.30 -12.81
N GLU A 161 -8.37 13.02 -13.09
CA GLU A 161 -9.01 11.91 -12.38
C GLU A 161 -8.34 11.68 -11.02
N ARG A 162 -9.12 11.28 -10.03
CA ARG A 162 -8.64 10.91 -8.70
C ARG A 162 -8.62 9.39 -8.56
N PHE A 163 -7.69 8.88 -7.76
CA PHE A 163 -7.81 7.52 -7.24
C PHE A 163 -8.90 7.49 -6.17
N GLU A 164 -9.85 6.59 -6.32
CA GLU A 164 -10.96 6.36 -5.40
C GLU A 164 -10.99 4.88 -5.03
N PRO A 165 -10.01 4.41 -4.25
CA PRO A 165 -10.00 3.02 -3.84
C PRO A 165 -11.21 2.72 -2.94
N ASP A 166 -11.81 1.56 -3.17
CA ASP A 166 -12.99 1.08 -2.46
C ASP A 166 -12.66 -0.13 -1.56
N ARG A 167 -13.69 -0.68 -0.91
CA ARG A 167 -13.55 -1.84 -0.01
C ARG A 167 -12.99 -3.06 -0.73
N ASP A 168 -13.49 -3.35 -1.93
CA ASP A 168 -13.08 -4.52 -2.71
C ASP A 168 -11.62 -4.41 -3.14
N GLU A 169 -11.21 -3.21 -3.58
CA GLU A 169 -9.81 -2.92 -3.86
C GLU A 169 -8.93 -3.08 -2.62
N ALA A 170 -9.38 -2.66 -1.43
CA ALA A 170 -8.65 -2.81 -0.18
C ALA A 170 -8.37 -4.30 0.16
N TYR A 171 -9.39 -5.17 0.10
CA TYR A 171 -9.19 -6.61 0.32
C TYR A 171 -8.33 -7.24 -0.77
N LYS A 172 -8.51 -6.81 -2.03
CA LYS A 172 -7.72 -7.29 -3.16
C LYS A 172 -6.23 -6.97 -2.97
N VAL A 173 -5.88 -5.77 -2.49
CA VAL A 173 -4.47 -5.41 -2.27
C VAL A 173 -3.85 -6.15 -1.09
N ILE A 174 -4.61 -6.45 -0.02
CA ILE A 174 -4.14 -7.30 1.10
C ILE A 174 -3.80 -8.70 0.57
N LYS A 175 -4.72 -9.30 -0.20
CA LYS A 175 -4.49 -10.61 -0.80
C LYS A 175 -3.33 -10.60 -1.80
N GLY A 176 -3.26 -9.59 -2.66
CA GLY A 176 -2.16 -9.42 -3.61
C GLY A 176 -0.80 -9.29 -2.92
N ALA A 177 -0.73 -8.57 -1.80
CA ALA A 177 0.48 -8.48 -0.98
C ALA A 177 0.87 -9.82 -0.38
N ARG A 178 -0.09 -10.58 0.15
CA ARG A 178 0.14 -11.94 0.66
C ARG A 178 0.75 -12.85 -0.42
N ASP A 179 0.16 -12.87 -1.62
CA ASP A 179 0.61 -13.68 -2.74
C ASP A 179 2.01 -13.23 -3.22
N PHE A 180 2.25 -11.92 -3.28
CA PHE A 180 3.52 -11.34 -3.70
C PHE A 180 4.66 -11.66 -2.73
N LEU A 181 4.47 -11.41 -1.43
CA LEU A 181 5.50 -11.64 -0.41
C LEU A 181 5.86 -13.13 -0.31
N ARG A 182 4.87 -14.01 -0.40
CA ARG A 182 5.08 -15.46 -0.45
C ARG A 182 5.95 -15.85 -1.64
N ALA A 183 5.57 -15.43 -2.85
CA ALA A 183 6.30 -15.76 -4.06
C ALA A 183 7.71 -15.14 -4.07
N LEU A 184 7.85 -13.93 -3.55
CA LEU A 184 9.13 -13.24 -3.41
C LEU A 184 10.09 -14.07 -2.57
N TRP A 185 9.64 -14.54 -1.41
CA TRP A 185 10.48 -15.31 -0.49
C TRP A 185 10.82 -16.71 -0.98
N GLU A 186 9.88 -17.38 -1.63
CA GLU A 186 10.14 -18.66 -2.30
C GLU A 186 11.27 -18.54 -3.34
N LYS A 187 11.36 -17.39 -4.00
CA LYS A 187 12.32 -17.13 -5.07
C LYS A 187 13.65 -16.58 -4.61
N THR A 188 13.69 -15.84 -3.50
CA THR A 188 14.93 -15.30 -2.95
C THR A 188 15.67 -16.32 -2.07
N ASP A 189 15.12 -17.54 -1.92
CA ASP A 189 15.65 -18.62 -1.07
C ASP A 189 16.11 -18.04 0.27
N PHE A 190 15.26 -17.16 0.86
CA PHE A 190 15.55 -16.42 2.08
C PHE A 190 15.59 -17.43 3.24
N LYS A 191 16.69 -18.18 3.30
CA LYS A 191 16.99 -19.24 4.25
C LYS A 191 17.53 -18.59 5.51
N LEU A 192 16.63 -18.18 6.40
CA LEU A 192 16.90 -18.00 7.84
C LEU A 192 15.69 -18.46 8.68
#